data_AF-A0A8J8MMJ7-F1
#
_entry.id   AF-A0A8J8MMJ7-F1
#
_cell.length_a   1.000
_cell.length_b   1.000
_cell.length_c   1.000
_cell.angle_alpha   90.00
_cell.angle_beta   90.00
_cell.angle_gamma   90.00
#
_symmetry.space_group_name_H-M   'P 1'
#
loop_
_entity.id
_entity.type
_entity.pdbx_description
1 polymer ?
#
loop_
_entity_poly.entity_id
_entity_poly.type
_entity_poly.pdbx_seq_one_letter_code
_entity_poly.pdbx_strand_id
1 'polypeptide(L)'
;MQTKWRGSLTVEASLIFPIVFFAIVSLLYMSIYLHDSTVLKAITNEAAERFELAYANRVDIQSGHVLTPKERLSKGLYWRWAKQGGYEDDVSAFIKKEAQRRLLLKDDQLHMTTDIKNYILKQHLTIEVRKKFSTPLDPVNQLLGISTGINMVVQSKTSMRDPAEVIRNMDYLDDLSDYLGPVKAAKEKYREKVKDIIGFFENL
;
A
#
# COMPACT_ATOMS: atom_id res chain seq x y z
N MET A 1 -56.46 -45.10 15.52
CA MET A 1 -55.26 -44.69 14.75
C MET A 1 -54.89 -43.27 15.16
N GLN A 2 -53.88 -43.10 16.02
CA GLN A 2 -53.46 -41.77 16.49
C GLN A 2 -52.51 -41.14 15.47
N THR A 3 -52.86 -39.94 14.99
CA THR A 3 -52.12 -39.20 13.96
C THR A 3 -50.82 -38.62 14.54
N LYS A 4 -49.69 -39.30 14.27
CA LYS A 4 -48.31 -38.92 14.64
C LYS A 4 -47.81 -37.55 14.10
N TRP A 5 -48.65 -36.79 13.41
CA TRP A 5 -48.25 -35.61 12.63
C TRP A 5 -48.07 -34.31 13.44
N ARG A 6 -48.50 -34.26 14.70
CA ARG A 6 -48.51 -33.01 15.50
C ARG A 6 -47.14 -32.59 16.06
N GLY A 7 -46.16 -33.49 16.16
CA GLY A 7 -44.81 -33.16 16.62
C GLY A 7 -43.85 -32.71 15.51
N SER A 8 -44.11 -33.10 14.26
CA SER A 8 -43.22 -32.84 13.12
C SER A 8 -43.06 -31.34 12.84
N LEU A 9 -44.18 -30.60 12.90
CA LEU A 9 -44.20 -29.17 12.57
C LEU A 9 -43.34 -28.33 13.55
N THR A 10 -43.38 -28.67 14.84
CA THR A 10 -42.62 -27.97 15.87
C THR A 10 -41.13 -28.25 15.77
N VAL A 11 -40.75 -29.50 15.47
CA VAL A 11 -39.34 -29.90 15.28
C VAL A 11 -38.78 -29.23 14.03
N GLU A 12 -39.53 -29.22 12.93
CA GLU A 12 -39.12 -28.57 11.68
C GLU A 12 -38.96 -27.05 11.87
N ALA A 13 -39.92 -26.39 12.52
CA ALA A 13 -39.82 -24.95 12.83
C ALA A 13 -38.65 -24.62 13.77
N SER A 14 -38.34 -25.50 14.74
CA SER A 14 -37.22 -25.32 15.67
C SER A 14 -35.84 -25.41 14.99
N LEU A 15 -35.76 -26.07 13.82
CA LEU A 15 -34.54 -26.16 13.01
C LEU A 15 -34.45 -25.01 12.00
N ILE A 16 -35.56 -24.64 11.38
CA ILE A 16 -35.60 -23.57 10.36
C ILE A 16 -35.25 -22.21 10.98
N PHE A 17 -35.74 -21.91 12.19
CA PHE A 17 -35.52 -20.60 12.81
C PHE A 17 -34.03 -20.27 13.03
N PRO A 18 -33.20 -21.14 13.66
CA PRO A 18 -31.76 -20.92 13.75
C PRO A 18 -31.09 -20.72 12.40
N ILE A 19 -31.46 -21.50 11.38
CA ILE A 19 -30.85 -21.42 10.04
C ILE A 19 -31.14 -20.06 9.41
N VAL A 20 -32.39 -19.61 9.44
CA VAL A 20 -32.79 -18.30 8.90
C VAL A 20 -32.10 -17.16 9.69
N PHE A 21 -32.02 -17.29 11.01
CA PHE A 21 -31.31 -16.32 11.85
C PHE A 21 -29.82 -16.23 11.49
N PHE A 22 -29.13 -17.37 11.37
CA PHE A 22 -27.73 -17.41 10.92
C PHE A 22 -27.54 -16.83 9.52
N ALA A 23 -28.47 -17.08 8.60
CA ALA A 23 -28.41 -16.51 7.26
C ALA A 23 -28.50 -14.98 7.29
N ILE A 24 -29.42 -14.41 8.06
CA ILE A 24 -29.56 -12.96 8.21
C ILE A 24 -28.30 -12.36 8.85
N VAL A 25 -27.78 -12.95 9.92
CA VAL A 25 -26.54 -12.50 10.58
C VAL A 25 -25.35 -12.57 9.61
N SER A 26 -25.24 -13.63 8.82
CA SER A 26 -24.16 -13.78 7.84
C SER A 26 -24.22 -12.71 6.75
N LEU A 27 -25.41 -12.37 6.26
CA LEU A 27 -25.60 -11.31 5.26
C LEU A 27 -25.22 -9.93 5.81
N LEU A 28 -25.57 -9.65 7.08
CA LEU A 28 -25.17 -8.41 7.75
C LEU A 28 -23.64 -8.31 7.86
N TYR A 29 -22.97 -9.37 8.32
CA TYR A 29 -21.52 -9.39 8.43
C TYR A 29 -20.81 -9.29 7.08
N MET A 30 -21.36 -9.92 6.04
CA MET A 30 -20.82 -9.80 4.68
C MET A 30 -20.92 -8.35 4.17
N SER A 31 -22.01 -7.65 4.48
CA SER A 31 -22.18 -6.24 4.12
C SER A 31 -21.15 -5.35 4.83
N ILE A 32 -20.94 -5.57 6.13
CA ILE A 32 -19.92 -4.84 6.92
C ILE A 32 -18.51 -5.15 6.39
N TYR A 33 -18.23 -6.40 6.03
CA TYR A 33 -16.94 -6.80 5.46
C TYR A 33 -16.65 -6.10 4.12
N LEU A 34 -17.64 -6.05 3.23
CA LEU A 34 -17.51 -5.34 1.95
C LEU A 34 -17.32 -3.84 2.15
N HIS A 35 -18.06 -3.24 3.08
CA HIS A 35 -17.86 -1.84 3.45
C HIS A 35 -16.43 -1.57 3.93
N ASP A 36 -15.96 -2.30 4.94
CA ASP A 36 -14.64 -2.05 5.53
C ASP A 36 -13.50 -2.35 4.55
N SER A 37 -13.63 -3.36 3.68
CA SER A 37 -12.61 -3.65 2.65
C SER A 37 -12.52 -2.57 1.58
N THR A 38 -13.65 -2.02 1.14
CA THR A 38 -13.66 -0.93 0.14
C THR A 38 -13.15 0.38 0.73
N VAL A 39 -13.54 0.71 1.96
CA VAL A 39 -13.03 1.88 2.69
C VAL A 39 -11.53 1.77 2.92
N LEU A 40 -11.04 0.61 3.37
CA LEU A 40 -9.62 0.39 3.60
C LEU A 40 -8.83 0.50 2.29
N LYS A 41 -9.37 0.00 1.18
CA LYS A 41 -8.77 0.15 -0.15
C LYS A 41 -8.72 1.61 -0.60
N ALA A 42 -9.77 2.39 -0.36
CA ALA A 42 -9.78 3.82 -0.65
C ALA A 42 -8.72 4.57 0.17
N ILE A 43 -8.62 4.31 1.48
CA ILE A 43 -7.61 4.91 2.36
C ILE A 43 -6.19 4.57 1.89
N THR A 44 -5.95 3.30 1.55
CA THR A 44 -4.63 2.83 1.10
C THR A 44 -4.26 3.47 -0.25
N ASN A 45 -5.22 3.65 -1.16
CA ASN A 45 -4.98 4.35 -2.43
C ASN A 45 -4.70 5.84 -2.22
N GLU A 46 -5.48 6.51 -1.36
CA GLU A 46 -5.27 7.91 -0.98
C GLU A 46 -3.89 8.11 -0.33
N ALA A 47 -3.47 7.19 0.55
CA ALA A 47 -2.15 7.22 1.17
C ALA A 47 -1.03 7.08 0.13
N ALA A 48 -1.21 6.21 -0.88
CA ALA A 48 -0.24 6.03 -1.96
C ALA A 48 -0.10 7.31 -2.82
N GLU A 49 -1.21 7.95 -3.18
CA GLU A 49 -1.19 9.20 -3.95
C GLU A 49 -0.58 10.36 -3.16
N ARG A 50 -0.96 10.52 -1.89
CA ARG A 50 -0.39 11.54 -1.00
C ARG A 50 1.10 11.32 -0.80
N PHE A 51 1.53 10.08 -0.65
CA PHE A 51 2.94 9.75 -0.55
C PHE A 51 3.68 10.11 -1.84
N GLU A 52 3.15 9.85 -3.04
CA GLU A 52 3.80 10.25 -4.29
C GLU A 52 4.08 11.76 -4.32
N LEU A 53 3.08 12.57 -3.96
CA LEU A 53 3.21 14.02 -3.91
C LEU A 53 4.15 14.50 -2.78
N ALA A 54 4.12 13.84 -1.62
CA ALA A 54 4.97 14.17 -0.49
C ALA A 54 6.43 13.80 -0.78
N TYR A 55 6.64 12.68 -1.46
CA TYR A 55 7.94 12.24 -1.94
C TYR A 55 8.53 13.27 -2.91
N ALA A 56 7.74 13.76 -3.87
CA ALA A 56 8.09 14.88 -4.76
C ALA A 56 8.26 16.25 -4.04
N ASN A 57 8.22 16.25 -2.71
CA ASN A 57 8.33 17.41 -1.83
C ASN A 57 7.32 18.51 -2.20
N ARG A 58 6.09 18.11 -2.56
CA ARG A 58 5.01 19.04 -2.94
C ARG A 58 3.99 19.22 -1.83
N VAL A 59 3.73 18.17 -1.07
CA VAL A 59 2.71 18.19 -0.01
C VAL A 59 3.22 17.54 1.27
N ASP A 60 2.61 17.91 2.38
CA ASP A 60 2.71 17.17 3.63
C ASP A 60 1.70 16.00 3.62
N ILE A 61 2.15 14.82 4.03
CA ILE A 61 1.35 13.59 3.89
C ILE A 61 0.19 13.53 4.89
N GLN A 62 0.37 14.06 6.11
CA GLN A 62 -0.63 13.99 7.17
C GLN A 62 -1.72 15.04 6.99
N SER A 63 -1.32 16.28 6.68
CA SER A 63 -2.24 17.40 6.53
C SER A 63 -2.77 17.59 5.10
N GLY A 64 -2.05 17.09 4.09
CA GLY A 64 -2.32 17.41 2.68
C GLY A 64 -1.98 18.85 2.30
N HIS A 65 -1.29 19.59 3.18
CA HIS A 65 -0.89 20.97 2.92
C HIS A 65 0.15 21.03 1.80
N VAL A 66 -0.04 21.93 0.84
CA VAL A 66 0.94 22.18 -0.23
C VAL A 66 2.10 22.98 0.34
N LEU A 67 3.31 22.41 0.29
CA LEU A 67 4.49 23.01 0.86
C LEU A 67 4.87 24.29 0.10
N THR A 68 5.10 25.37 0.85
CA THR A 68 5.58 26.63 0.30
C THR A 68 7.03 26.49 -0.19
N PRO A 69 7.50 27.35 -1.12
CA PRO A 69 8.87 27.27 -1.62
C PRO A 69 9.95 27.27 -0.53
N LYS A 70 9.73 28.01 0.57
CA LYS A 70 10.64 28.07 1.72
C LYS A 70 10.72 26.72 2.47
N GLU A 71 9.57 26.08 2.69
CA GLU A 71 9.49 24.75 3.33
C GLU A 71 10.05 23.64 2.43
N ARG A 72 9.93 23.80 1.11
CA ARG A 72 10.53 22.86 0.15
C ARG A 72 12.05 22.95 0.17
N LEU A 73 12.60 24.15 0.22
CA LEU A 73 14.04 24.41 0.23
C LEU A 73 14.71 24.06 1.57
N SER A 74 13.98 24.13 2.68
CA SER A 74 14.53 23.85 4.02
C SER A 74 15.02 22.42 4.21
N LYS A 75 14.49 21.46 3.43
CA LYS A 75 14.97 20.07 3.45
C LYS A 75 16.34 19.90 2.79
N GLY A 76 16.78 20.84 1.94
CA GLY A 76 17.98 20.73 1.11
C GLY A 76 17.70 20.03 -0.23
N LEU A 77 18.65 20.05 -1.18
CA LEU A 77 18.46 19.43 -2.51
C LEU A 77 18.64 17.91 -2.51
N TYR A 78 19.37 17.37 -1.53
CA TYR A 78 19.79 15.96 -1.52
C TYR A 78 19.27 15.18 -0.30
N TRP A 79 18.20 15.71 0.28
CA TRP A 79 17.57 15.22 1.49
C TRP A 79 17.15 13.75 1.44
N ARG A 80 16.90 13.22 0.23
CA ARG A 80 16.50 11.83 0.01
C ARG A 80 17.60 10.82 0.28
N TRP A 81 18.86 11.22 0.11
CA TRP A 81 20.02 10.39 0.46
C TRP A 81 20.40 10.58 1.93
N ALA A 82 20.18 11.77 2.48
CA ALA A 82 20.51 12.08 3.87
C ALA A 82 19.49 11.52 4.89
N LYS A 83 18.22 11.34 4.50
CA LYS A 83 17.14 10.94 5.40
C LYS A 83 16.30 9.80 4.81
N GLN A 84 16.79 8.58 4.99
CA GLN A 84 16.17 7.34 4.51
C GLN A 84 15.39 6.63 5.64
N GLY A 85 14.34 7.25 6.18
CA GLY A 85 13.55 6.58 7.24
C GLY A 85 12.58 7.47 8.01
N GLY A 86 11.42 7.78 7.43
CA GLY A 86 10.37 8.50 8.16
C GLY A 86 9.01 8.48 7.46
N TYR A 87 9.03 8.38 6.14
CA TYR A 87 7.79 8.32 5.37
C TYR A 87 6.98 7.04 5.58
N GLU A 88 7.62 5.92 5.92
CA GLU A 88 6.90 4.67 6.26
C GLU A 88 6.04 4.87 7.51
N ASP A 89 6.62 5.52 8.53
CA ASP A 89 5.92 5.84 9.77
C ASP A 89 4.79 6.84 9.51
N ASP A 90 5.01 7.86 8.67
CA ASP A 90 3.99 8.85 8.33
C ASP A 90 2.82 8.24 7.53
N VAL A 91 3.11 7.37 6.57
CA VAL A 91 2.09 6.60 5.83
C VAL A 91 1.32 5.71 6.79
N SER A 92 2.02 5.04 7.73
CA SER A 92 1.38 4.20 8.74
C SER A 92 0.46 4.97 9.66
N ALA A 93 0.88 6.16 10.09
CA ALA A 93 0.12 7.02 10.98
C ALA A 93 -1.14 7.55 10.28
N PHE A 94 -1.01 7.96 9.02
CA PHE A 94 -2.14 8.40 8.19
C PHE A 94 -3.18 7.27 8.02
N ILE A 95 -2.75 6.08 7.60
CA ILE A 95 -3.64 4.94 7.40
C ILE A 95 -4.32 4.55 8.70
N LYS A 96 -3.58 4.46 9.82
CA LYS A 96 -4.17 4.14 11.15
C LYS A 96 -5.21 5.18 11.57
N LYS A 97 -4.92 6.47 11.41
CA LYS A 97 -5.83 7.57 11.75
C LYS A 97 -7.12 7.52 10.93
N GLU A 98 -7.01 7.35 9.61
CA GLU A 98 -8.18 7.31 8.73
C GLU A 98 -8.96 6.00 8.89
N ALA A 99 -8.28 4.88 9.14
CA ALA A 99 -8.90 3.59 9.44
C ALA A 99 -9.75 3.67 10.72
N GLN A 100 -9.22 4.23 11.81
CA GLN A 100 -9.95 4.42 13.06
C GLN A 100 -11.19 5.32 12.91
N ARG A 101 -11.12 6.28 11.98
CA ARG A 101 -12.20 7.23 11.73
C ARG A 101 -13.31 6.65 10.85
N ARG A 102 -12.96 5.91 9.80
CA ARG A 102 -13.90 5.51 8.73
C ARG A 102 -14.37 4.05 8.80
N LEU A 103 -13.64 3.16 9.47
CA LEU A 103 -14.02 1.74 9.56
C LEU A 103 -15.13 1.53 10.60
N LEU A 104 -16.04 0.60 10.30
CA LEU A 104 -17.11 0.21 11.21
C LEU A 104 -16.58 -0.75 12.28
N LEU A 105 -15.71 -1.70 11.91
CA LEU A 105 -15.08 -2.62 12.84
C LEU A 105 -13.77 -2.02 13.36
N LYS A 106 -13.80 -1.46 14.58
CA LYS A 106 -12.66 -0.74 15.18
C LYS A 106 -11.74 -1.61 16.04
N ASP A 107 -12.21 -2.78 16.45
CA ASP A 107 -11.64 -3.58 17.55
C ASP A 107 -10.55 -4.59 17.11
N ASP A 108 -10.13 -4.51 15.86
CA ASP A 108 -9.34 -5.55 15.22
C ASP A 108 -7.88 -5.14 15.05
N GLN A 109 -6.96 -6.05 15.39
CA GLN A 109 -5.52 -5.83 15.22
C GLN A 109 -5.19 -5.56 13.75
N LEU A 110 -4.83 -4.30 13.48
CA LEU A 110 -4.48 -3.82 12.15
C LEU A 110 -2.96 -3.95 11.98
N HIS A 111 -2.54 -5.05 11.36
CA HIS A 111 -1.14 -5.33 11.04
C HIS A 111 -0.83 -4.70 9.68
N MET A 112 -0.06 -3.63 9.68
CA MET A 112 0.27 -2.90 8.46
C MET A 112 1.73 -3.14 8.08
N THR A 113 1.97 -3.55 6.84
CA THR A 113 3.32 -3.72 6.29
C THR A 113 3.48 -2.77 5.11
N THR A 114 4.19 -1.66 5.32
CA THR A 114 4.58 -0.76 4.23
C THR A 114 5.97 -1.17 3.76
N ASP A 115 6.12 -1.48 2.47
CA ASP A 115 7.40 -1.83 1.86
C ASP A 115 7.73 -0.78 0.79
N ILE A 116 8.75 0.03 1.06
CA ILE A 116 9.26 1.03 0.11
C ILE A 116 10.50 0.48 -0.57
N LYS A 117 10.38 0.15 -1.86
CA LYS A 117 11.53 -0.28 -2.67
C LYS A 117 12.10 0.90 -3.46
N ASN A 118 13.27 1.35 -3.04
CA ASN A 118 14.03 2.36 -3.76
C ASN A 118 14.98 1.70 -4.77
N TYR A 119 14.75 1.90 -6.07
CA TYR A 119 15.78 1.67 -7.09
C TYR A 119 16.35 3.01 -7.55
N ILE A 120 17.60 2.98 -8.03
CA ILE A 120 18.36 4.16 -8.49
C ILE A 120 17.62 4.94 -9.60
N LEU A 121 16.87 4.22 -10.45
CA LEU A 121 16.16 4.75 -11.63
C LEU A 121 14.65 4.94 -11.43
N LYS A 122 14.03 4.12 -10.57
CA LYS A 122 12.59 4.11 -10.32
C LYS A 122 12.31 3.69 -8.89
N GLN A 123 11.41 4.39 -8.24
CA GLN A 123 11.04 4.08 -6.87
C GLN A 123 9.59 3.61 -6.83
N HIS A 124 9.37 2.47 -6.19
CA HIS A 124 8.07 1.83 -6.08
C HIS A 124 7.68 1.78 -4.61
N LEU A 125 6.50 2.32 -4.31
CA LEU A 125 5.87 2.12 -3.02
C LEU A 125 4.86 0.99 -3.14
N THR A 126 5.02 -0.04 -2.32
CA THR A 126 4.00 -1.08 -2.12
C THR A 126 3.47 -0.98 -0.70
N ILE A 127 2.20 -0.59 -0.58
CA ILE A 127 1.50 -0.56 0.71
C ILE A 127 0.66 -1.83 0.81
N GLU A 128 0.91 -2.66 1.82
CA GLU A 128 0.06 -3.79 2.16
C GLU A 128 -0.53 -3.61 3.56
N VAL A 129 -1.86 -3.66 3.65
CA VAL A 129 -2.58 -3.56 4.91
C VAL A 129 -3.28 -4.88 5.18
N ARG A 130 -2.96 -5.52 6.32
CA ARG A 130 -3.62 -6.74 6.78
C ARG A 130 -4.45 -6.44 8.04
N LYS A 131 -5.76 -6.62 7.95
CA LYS A 131 -6.66 -6.50 9.09
C LYS A 131 -7.23 -7.89 9.41
N LYS A 132 -7.01 -8.38 10.63
CA LYS A 132 -7.59 -9.64 11.10
C LYS A 132 -8.85 -9.32 11.89
N PHE A 133 -9.99 -9.88 11.52
CA PHE A 133 -11.25 -9.61 12.22
C PHE A 133 -11.96 -10.89 12.68
N SER A 134 -12.61 -10.78 13.83
CA SER A 134 -13.43 -11.86 14.39
C SER A 134 -14.85 -11.82 13.83
N THR A 135 -15.38 -13.00 13.52
CA THR A 135 -16.72 -13.17 12.93
C THR A 135 -17.65 -13.92 13.88
N PRO A 136 -18.97 -13.76 13.78
CA PRO A 136 -19.93 -14.55 14.57
C PRO A 136 -19.91 -16.03 14.17
N LEU A 137 -19.20 -16.38 13.10
CA LEU A 137 -18.92 -17.74 12.70
C LEU A 137 -17.71 -18.32 13.44
N ASP A 138 -16.92 -17.52 14.15
CA ASP A 138 -15.74 -18.00 14.88
C ASP A 138 -16.06 -19.11 15.91
N PRO A 139 -17.15 -19.04 16.70
CA PRO A 139 -17.55 -20.14 17.57
C PRO A 139 -17.89 -21.42 16.80
N VAL A 140 -18.50 -21.29 15.62
CA VAL A 140 -18.80 -22.42 14.72
C VAL A 140 -17.52 -22.98 14.11
N ASN A 141 -16.60 -22.12 13.69
CA ASN A 141 -15.29 -22.51 13.15
C ASN A 141 -14.43 -23.22 14.20
N GLN A 142 -14.46 -22.78 15.45
CA GLN A 142 -13.82 -23.47 16.58
C GLN A 142 -14.42 -24.85 16.82
N LEU A 143 -15.75 -24.96 16.77
CA LEU A 143 -16.46 -26.24 16.91
C LEU A 143 -16.13 -27.22 15.76
N LEU A 144 -15.88 -26.69 14.55
CA LEU A 144 -15.54 -27.46 13.35
C LEU A 144 -14.03 -27.69 13.15
N GLY A 145 -13.18 -27.17 14.04
CA GLY A 145 -11.71 -27.30 13.94
C GLY A 145 -11.08 -26.54 12.77
N ILE A 146 -11.77 -25.54 12.21
CA ILE A 146 -11.29 -24.71 11.10
C ILE A 146 -10.56 -23.49 11.68
N SER A 147 -9.41 -23.12 11.10
CA SER A 147 -8.61 -21.97 11.55
C SER A 147 -9.47 -20.71 11.70
N THR A 148 -9.39 -20.07 12.87
CA THR A 148 -10.25 -18.94 13.23
C THR A 148 -9.71 -17.59 12.78
N GLY A 149 -10.63 -16.73 12.34
CA GLY A 149 -10.37 -15.38 11.87
C GLY A 149 -10.22 -15.29 10.36
N ILE A 150 -10.96 -14.37 9.75
CA ILE A 150 -10.81 -14.02 8.34
C ILE A 150 -9.77 -12.89 8.26
N ASN A 151 -8.77 -13.07 7.39
CA ASN A 151 -7.79 -12.02 7.12
C ASN A 151 -8.29 -11.17 5.94
N MET A 152 -8.54 -9.88 6.20
CA MET A 152 -8.75 -8.89 5.14
C MET A 152 -7.38 -8.36 4.71
N VAL A 153 -6.98 -8.66 3.48
CA VAL A 153 -5.73 -8.18 2.90
C VAL A 153 -6.05 -7.19 1.79
N VAL A 154 -5.55 -5.96 1.93
CA VAL A 154 -5.72 -4.90 0.94
C VAL A 154 -4.32 -4.43 0.52
N GLN A 155 -4.09 -4.36 -0.78
CA GLN A 155 -2.82 -3.89 -1.35
C GLN A 155 -3.07 -2.67 -2.23
N SER A 156 -2.16 -1.70 -2.15
CA SER A 156 -2.01 -0.62 -3.11
C SER A 156 -0.56 -0.50 -3.54
N LYS A 157 -0.33 -0.26 -4.83
CA LYS A 157 1.00 -0.05 -5.40
C LYS A 157 0.98 1.24 -6.17
N THR A 158 1.95 2.11 -5.90
CA THR A 158 2.17 3.31 -6.70
C THR A 158 3.62 3.39 -7.19
N SER A 159 3.78 3.92 -8.40
CA SER A 159 5.08 4.21 -8.99
C SER A 159 5.34 5.70 -8.82
N MET A 160 6.44 6.04 -8.15
CA MET A 160 6.81 7.44 -7.94
C MET A 160 7.29 8.04 -9.26
N ARG A 161 6.65 9.12 -9.73
CA ARG A 161 7.07 9.85 -10.92
C ARG A 161 7.71 11.19 -10.52
N ASP A 162 9.03 11.19 -10.45
CA ASP A 162 9.81 12.42 -10.23
C ASP A 162 10.98 12.52 -11.22
N PRO A 163 10.75 13.11 -12.42
CA PRO A 163 11.79 13.21 -13.43
C PRO A 163 12.96 14.11 -12.98
N ALA A 164 12.71 15.12 -12.15
CA ALA A 164 13.75 16.02 -11.68
C ALA A 164 14.79 15.28 -10.83
N GLU A 165 14.36 14.25 -10.12
CA GLU A 165 15.22 13.46 -9.25
C GLU A 165 15.93 12.34 -9.99
N VAL A 166 15.32 11.83 -11.06
CA VAL A 166 16.03 10.97 -12.02
C VAL A 166 17.19 11.74 -12.65
N ILE A 167 16.96 12.99 -13.11
CA ILE A 167 18.01 13.84 -13.67
C ILE A 167 19.10 14.10 -12.63
N ARG A 168 18.73 14.50 -11.41
CA ARG A 168 19.69 14.77 -10.32
C ARG A 168 20.53 13.54 -9.95
N ASN A 169 19.91 12.36 -9.86
CA ASN A 169 20.65 11.11 -9.61
C ASN A 169 21.59 10.75 -10.77
N MET A 170 21.21 11.07 -12.01
CA MET A 170 22.04 10.87 -13.19
C MET A 170 23.23 11.83 -13.22
N ASP A 171 23.02 13.11 -12.94
CA ASP A 171 24.08 14.12 -12.86
C ASP A 171 25.11 13.70 -11.80
N TYR A 172 24.64 13.23 -10.64
CA TYR A 172 25.53 12.71 -9.62
C TYR A 172 26.29 11.46 -9.99
N LEU A 173 25.64 10.53 -10.70
CA LEU A 173 26.32 9.35 -11.19
C LEU A 173 27.39 9.73 -12.22
N ASP A 174 27.11 10.74 -13.05
CA ASP A 174 28.06 11.30 -14.00
C ASP A 174 29.25 11.96 -13.29
N ASP A 175 29.00 12.79 -12.28
CA ASP A 175 30.04 13.41 -11.45
C ASP A 175 30.91 12.32 -10.78
N LEU A 176 30.28 11.33 -10.14
CA LEU A 176 30.99 10.22 -9.48
C LEU A 176 31.82 9.41 -10.47
N SER A 177 31.33 9.24 -11.70
CA SER A 177 32.05 8.54 -12.77
C SER A 177 33.36 9.22 -13.11
N ASP A 178 33.42 10.55 -13.01
CA ASP A 178 34.63 11.34 -13.29
C ASP A 178 35.63 11.28 -12.12
N TYR A 179 35.16 11.04 -10.89
CA TYR A 179 36.01 10.82 -9.71
C TYR A 179 36.63 9.42 -9.65
N LEU A 180 35.92 8.40 -10.13
CA LEU A 180 36.40 7.02 -10.11
C LEU A 180 37.24 6.71 -11.35
N GLY A 181 38.58 6.73 -11.21
CA GLY A 181 39.53 6.51 -12.31
C GLY A 181 39.21 5.36 -13.28
N PRO A 182 38.86 4.15 -12.83
CA PRO A 182 38.49 3.04 -13.71
C PRO A 182 37.20 3.29 -14.51
N VAL A 183 36.22 3.97 -13.90
CA VAL A 183 34.94 4.32 -14.53
C VAL A 183 35.14 5.44 -15.53
N LYS A 184 35.94 6.45 -15.19
CA LYS A 184 36.35 7.52 -16.09
C LYS A 184 37.03 6.99 -17.35
N ALA A 185 38.00 6.09 -17.20
CA ALA A 185 38.70 5.47 -18.33
C ALA A 185 37.74 4.66 -19.23
N ALA A 186 36.77 3.97 -18.64
CA ALA A 186 35.72 3.27 -19.39
C ALA A 186 34.77 4.24 -20.13
N LYS A 187 34.40 5.36 -19.49
CA LYS A 187 33.55 6.43 -20.06
C LYS A 187 34.25 7.09 -21.26
N GLU A 188 35.53 7.40 -21.15
CA GLU A 188 36.35 7.97 -22.22
C GLU A 188 36.44 7.01 -23.41
N LYS A 189 36.77 5.74 -23.17
CA LYS A 189 36.83 4.71 -24.21
C LYS A 189 35.49 4.47 -24.91
N TYR A 190 34.38 4.57 -24.17
CA TYR A 190 33.04 4.50 -24.74
C TYR A 190 32.74 5.73 -25.62
N ARG A 191 33.11 6.93 -25.16
CA ARG A 191 32.92 8.18 -25.92
C ARG A 191 33.68 8.17 -27.25
N GLU A 192 34.90 7.63 -27.27
CA GLU A 192 35.68 7.46 -28.50
C GLU A 192 34.95 6.54 -29.50
N LYS A 193 34.50 5.37 -29.06
CA LYS A 193 33.75 4.45 -29.93
C LYS A 193 32.46 5.05 -30.49
N VAL A 194 31.75 5.84 -29.70
CA VAL A 194 30.52 6.53 -30.16
C VAL A 194 30.86 7.57 -31.23
N LYS A 195 31.96 8.33 -31.06
CA LYS A 195 32.43 9.27 -32.09
C LYS A 195 32.82 8.55 -33.38
N ASP A 196 33.49 7.41 -33.29
CA ASP A 196 33.84 6.60 -34.47
C ASP A 196 32.58 6.14 -35.22
N ILE A 197 31.54 5.73 -34.51
CA ILE A 197 30.25 5.31 -35.10
C ILE A 197 29.54 6.52 -35.73
N ILE A 198 29.49 7.67 -35.07
CA ILE A 198 28.85 8.87 -35.62
C ILE A 198 29.60 9.34 -36.87
N GLY A 199 30.94 9.39 -36.83
CA GLY A 199 31.76 9.73 -38.00
C GLY A 199 31.62 8.73 -39.15
N PHE A 200 31.32 7.46 -38.87
CA PHE A 200 30.97 6.48 -39.89
C PHE A 200 29.62 6.81 -40.57
N PHE A 201 28.61 7.26 -39.81
CA PHE A 201 27.31 7.65 -40.37
C PHE A 201 27.30 9.03 -41.05
N GLU A 202 28.18 9.96 -40.66
CA GLU A 202 28.31 11.27 -41.31
C GLU A 202 29.06 11.21 -42.65
N ASN A 203 29.86 10.17 -42.89
CA ASN A 203 30.60 9.94 -44.13
C ASN A 203 29.87 8.98 -45.12
N LEU A 204 28.61 8.65 -44.84
CA LEU A 204 27.76 7.78 -45.66
C LEU A 204 26.68 8.61 -46.38
#